data_AF-A0A7Y1Y0P4-F1
#
_entry.id   AF-A0A7Y1Y0P4-F1
#
_cell.length_a   1.000
_cell.length_b   1.000
_cell.length_c   1.000
_cell.angle_alpha   90.00
_cell.angle_beta   90.00
_cell.angle_gamma   90.00
#
_symmetry.space_group_name_H-M   'P 1'
#
loop_
_entity.id
_entity.type
_entity.pdbx_description
1 polymer ?
#
loop_
_entity_poly.entity_id
_entity_poly.type
_entity_poly.pdbx_seq_one_letter_code
_entity_poly.pdbx_strand_id
1 'polypeptide(L)'
;MRVSARYNTNPGPCDTGFDGEVEDYSIIVSTGVGIIENAFDVAPLVYPNPADGNFNIEMDKKYENVKLTVTDLSGKVVLTENYSNSQLLGLRIYESVGVYLLSIEAEGKQAVVRLVKN
;
A
#
# COMPACT_ATOMS: atom_id res chain seq x y z
N MET A 1 3.11 18.30 -7.89
CA MET A 1 3.55 19.31 -6.87
C MET A 1 4.45 20.29 -7.59
N ARG A 2 4.40 21.59 -7.26
CA ARG A 2 5.23 22.63 -7.90
C ARG A 2 6.07 23.33 -6.84
N VAL A 3 7.39 23.35 -7.02
CA VAL A 3 8.34 24.04 -6.14
C VAL A 3 8.97 25.19 -6.92
N SER A 4 9.04 26.37 -6.32
CA SER A 4 9.68 27.53 -6.93
C SER A 4 10.42 28.35 -5.88
N ALA A 5 11.60 28.86 -6.24
CA ALA A 5 12.39 29.72 -5.37
C ALA A 5 11.93 31.19 -5.34
N ARG A 6 10.67 31.48 -5.70
CA ARG A 6 10.10 32.83 -5.63
C ARG A 6 9.53 33.14 -4.25
N TYR A 7 9.86 34.33 -3.75
CA TYR A 7 9.32 34.82 -2.49
C TYR A 7 7.93 35.45 -2.71
N ASN A 8 6.93 34.91 -2.00
CA ASN A 8 5.60 35.51 -1.82
C ASN A 8 4.73 35.71 -3.09
N THR A 9 4.98 34.94 -4.17
CA THR A 9 4.15 34.93 -5.40
C THR A 9 4.08 33.53 -6.02
N ASN A 10 2.92 33.13 -6.56
CA ASN A 10 2.77 31.87 -7.29
C ASN A 10 3.34 32.00 -8.73
N PRO A 11 4.26 31.12 -9.17
CA PRO A 11 4.90 31.23 -10.48
C PRO A 11 3.96 30.85 -11.63
N GLY A 12 3.92 31.70 -12.66
CA GLY A 12 3.28 31.39 -13.94
C GLY A 12 4.14 30.45 -14.81
N PRO A 13 3.54 29.75 -15.80
CA PRO A 13 4.24 28.79 -16.66
C PRO A 13 5.26 29.42 -17.64
N CYS A 14 5.30 30.74 -17.78
CA CYS A 14 6.20 31.43 -18.72
C CYS A 14 6.66 32.82 -18.20
N ASP A 15 6.93 32.94 -16.90
CA ASP A 15 7.46 34.18 -16.34
C ASP A 15 8.92 34.42 -16.76
N THR A 16 9.24 35.68 -17.10
CA THR A 16 10.61 36.11 -17.43
C THR A 16 11.18 36.97 -16.29
N GLY A 17 12.50 36.86 -16.03
CA GLY A 17 13.20 37.63 -15.00
C GLY A 17 13.56 36.89 -13.70
N PHE A 18 13.68 35.57 -13.74
CA PHE A 18 14.14 34.75 -12.60
C PHE A 18 15.05 33.63 -13.09
N ASP A 19 16.29 33.56 -12.59
CA ASP A 19 17.31 32.56 -12.96
C ASP A 19 17.15 31.24 -12.16
N GLY A 20 15.90 30.77 -12.03
CA GLY A 20 15.61 29.53 -11.31
C GLY A 20 14.70 28.63 -12.12
N GLU A 21 15.09 27.36 -12.22
CA GLU A 21 14.31 26.32 -12.90
C GLU A 21 13.05 25.99 -12.09
N VAL A 22 11.95 25.70 -12.79
CA VAL A 22 10.72 25.17 -12.21
C VAL A 22 10.63 23.71 -12.61
N GLU A 23 10.68 22.81 -11.62
CA GLU A 23 10.52 21.37 -11.87
C GLU A 23 9.08 20.95 -11.59
N ASP A 24 8.36 20.54 -12.64
CA ASP A 24 7.03 19.95 -12.52
C ASP A 24 7.16 18.42 -12.32
N TYR A 25 6.94 17.96 -11.09
CA TYR A 25 6.87 16.53 -10.79
C TYR A 25 5.44 16.02 -10.95
N SER A 26 5.26 15.06 -11.86
CA SER A 26 4.02 14.31 -12.06
C SER A 26 4.18 12.88 -11.56
N ILE A 27 3.32 12.47 -10.61
CA ILE A 27 3.21 11.08 -10.18
C ILE A 27 2.16 10.43 -11.07
N ILE A 28 2.59 9.50 -11.92
CA ILE A 28 1.69 8.69 -12.73
C ILE A 28 1.53 7.35 -12.02
N VAL A 29 0.37 7.13 -11.41
CA VAL A 29 -0.03 5.79 -10.94
C VAL A 29 -0.63 5.08 -12.13
N SER A 30 0.22 4.39 -12.89
CA SER A 30 -0.21 3.52 -13.98
C SER A 30 -0.38 2.11 -13.43
N THR A 31 -1.61 1.59 -13.44
CA THR A 31 -1.90 0.19 -13.14
C THR A 31 -1.25 -0.69 -14.21
N GLY A 32 -0.02 -1.14 -13.95
CA GLY A 32 0.72 -2.02 -14.84
C GLY A 32 0.12 -3.42 -14.88
N VAL A 33 0.40 -4.16 -15.96
CA VAL A 33 0.08 -5.59 -16.08
C VAL A 33 0.88 -6.34 -15.00
N GLY A 34 0.28 -6.54 -13.84
CA GLY A 34 0.92 -7.20 -12.71
C GLY A 34 0.38 -6.69 -11.38
N ILE A 35 -0.28 -7.60 -10.65
CA ILE A 35 -0.88 -7.41 -9.33
C ILE A 35 -2.13 -6.52 -9.39
N ILE A 36 -3.31 -7.12 -9.23
CA ILE A 36 -4.51 -6.36 -8.89
C ILE A 36 -4.28 -5.81 -7.49
N GLU A 37 -3.97 -4.51 -7.39
CA GLU A 37 -3.70 -3.85 -6.11
C GLU A 37 -4.89 -4.01 -5.16
N ASN A 38 -6.11 -3.92 -5.71
CA ASN A 38 -7.33 -4.13 -4.96
C ASN A 38 -8.53 -4.47 -5.87
N ALA A 39 -9.20 -5.60 -5.63
CA ALA A 39 -10.45 -5.97 -6.28
C ALA A 39 -11.69 -5.79 -5.38
N PHE A 40 -11.51 -5.29 -4.15
CA PHE A 40 -12.59 -4.98 -3.22
C PHE A 40 -13.23 -3.64 -3.56
N ASP A 41 -14.53 -3.51 -3.28
CA ASP A 41 -15.26 -2.25 -3.49
C ASP A 41 -14.74 -1.16 -2.55
N VAL A 42 -14.35 -1.58 -1.34
CA VAL A 42 -13.67 -0.76 -0.33
C VAL A 42 -12.34 -1.43 -0.01
N ALA A 43 -11.25 -0.68 -0.12
CA ALA A 43 -9.92 -1.21 0.11
C ALA A 43 -9.72 -1.58 1.60
N PRO A 44 -9.18 -2.78 1.92
CA PRO A 44 -8.82 -3.13 3.29
C PRO A 44 -7.78 -2.18 3.87
N LEU A 45 -7.97 -1.76 5.12
CA LEU A 45 -7.04 -0.91 5.84
C LEU A 45 -6.05 -1.77 6.62
N VAL A 46 -4.75 -1.53 6.43
CA VAL A 46 -3.70 -2.28 7.14
C VAL A 46 -2.86 -1.34 7.98
N TYR A 47 -2.79 -1.61 9.29
CA TYR A 47 -2.10 -0.74 10.24
C TYR A 47 -1.61 -1.50 11.49
N PRO A 48 -0.55 -1.01 12.15
CA PRO A 48 0.37 0.02 11.66
C PRO A 48 1.22 -0.51 10.50
N ASN A 49 1.68 0.39 9.64
CA ASN A 49 2.64 0.06 8.58
C ASN A 49 3.55 1.29 8.36
N PRO A 50 4.83 1.27 8.78
CA PRO A 50 5.59 0.12 9.29
C PRO A 50 5.17 -0.42 10.68
N ALA A 51 5.56 -1.66 11.01
CA ALA A 51 5.32 -2.28 12.32
C ALA A 51 6.47 -3.19 12.77
N ASP A 52 6.55 -3.54 14.06
CA ASP A 52 7.53 -4.51 14.60
C ASP A 52 7.14 -5.98 14.34
N GLY A 53 6.26 -6.21 13.35
CA GLY A 53 5.77 -7.52 12.95
C GLY A 53 4.31 -7.81 13.29
N ASN A 54 3.61 -6.97 14.08
CA ASN A 54 2.16 -7.10 14.30
C ASN A 54 1.39 -6.12 13.41
N PHE A 55 0.48 -6.64 12.60
CA PHE A 55 -0.37 -5.87 11.70
C PHE A 55 -1.83 -6.21 11.98
N ASN A 56 -2.69 -5.20 11.91
CA ASN A 56 -4.14 -5.36 11.89
C ASN A 56 -4.63 -5.05 10.48
N ILE A 57 -5.58 -5.86 10.02
CA ILE A 57 -6.28 -5.68 8.76
C ILE A 57 -7.74 -5.48 9.10
N GLU A 58 -8.28 -4.33 8.71
CA GLU A 58 -9.69 -3.99 8.86
C GLU A 58 -10.37 -4.02 7.49
N MET A 59 -11.38 -4.88 7.39
CA MET A 59 -12.25 -5.00 6.21
C MET A 59 -13.49 -4.10 6.38
N ASP A 60 -14.14 -3.77 5.29
CA ASP A 60 -15.38 -2.96 5.26
C ASP A 60 -16.59 -3.69 5.86
N LYS A 61 -16.62 -5.02 5.73
CA LYS A 61 -17.64 -5.90 6.29
C LYS A 61 -17.02 -7.20 6.83
N LYS A 62 -17.85 -8.02 7.45
CA LYS A 62 -17.49 -9.41 7.79
C LYS A 62 -17.51 -10.27 6.53
N TYR A 63 -16.43 -11.03 6.34
CA TYR A 63 -16.31 -12.01 5.28
C TYR A 63 -16.35 -13.41 5.87
N GLU A 64 -17.08 -14.32 5.21
CA GLU A 64 -17.22 -15.70 5.68
C GLU A 64 -15.91 -16.48 5.64
N ASN A 65 -15.11 -16.27 4.60
CA ASN A 65 -13.79 -16.89 4.43
C ASN A 65 -12.82 -15.84 3.91
N VAL A 66 -11.75 -15.59 4.67
CA VAL A 66 -10.65 -14.72 4.27
C VAL A 66 -9.35 -15.50 4.37
N LYS A 67 -8.60 -15.55 3.27
CA LYS A 67 -7.25 -16.11 3.23
C LYS A 67 -6.24 -14.98 3.14
N LEU A 68 -5.37 -14.92 4.12
CA LEU A 68 -4.21 -14.03 4.13
C LEU A 68 -2.98 -14.83 3.72
N THR A 69 -2.17 -14.29 2.82
CA THR A 69 -0.89 -14.90 2.42
C THR A 69 0.17 -13.82 2.40
N VAL A 70 1.25 -14.01 3.15
CA VAL A 70 2.39 -13.09 3.20
C VAL A 70 3.53 -13.71 2.40
N THR A 71 4.08 -12.95 1.47
CA THR A 71 5.28 -13.32 0.70
C THR A 71 6.39 -12.30 0.92
N ASP A 72 7.64 -12.74 0.87
CA ASP A 72 8.78 -11.83 0.78
C ASP A 72 9.01 -11.35 -0.67
N LEU A 73 9.98 -10.44 -0.86
CA LEU A 73 10.33 -9.91 -2.19
C LEU A 73 10.92 -10.97 -3.14
N SER A 74 11.35 -12.13 -2.63
CA SER A 74 11.81 -13.25 -3.45
C SER A 74 10.67 -14.17 -3.90
N GLY A 75 9.44 -13.89 -3.46
CA GLY A 75 8.24 -14.67 -3.76
C GLY A 75 8.05 -15.88 -2.84
N LYS A 76 8.88 -16.05 -1.80
CA LYS A 76 8.72 -17.12 -0.81
C LYS A 76 7.52 -16.80 0.08
N VAL A 77 6.60 -17.75 0.22
CA VAL A 77 5.49 -17.65 1.18
C VAL A 77 6.04 -17.79 2.60
N VAL A 78 5.82 -16.77 3.39
CA VAL A 78 6.26 -16.66 4.79
C VAL A 78 5.17 -17.10 5.75
N LEU A 79 3.92 -16.73 5.45
CA LEU A 79 2.78 -17.00 6.31
C LEU A 79 1.52 -17.20 5.47
N THR A 80 0.64 -18.08 5.92
CA THR A 80 -0.72 -18.23 5.37
C THR A 80 -1.67 -18.46 6.53
N GLU A 81 -2.69 -17.61 6.64
CA GLU A 81 -3.70 -17.66 7.70
C GLU A 81 -5.09 -17.63 7.07
N ASN A 82 -6.03 -18.37 7.65
CA ASN A 82 -7.42 -18.35 7.21
C ASN A 82 -8.30 -17.91 8.37
N TYR A 83 -9.21 -16.98 8.09
CA TYR A 83 -10.18 -16.46 9.04
C TYR A 83 -11.58 -16.72 8.52
N SER A 84 -12.50 -16.96 9.45
CA SER A 84 -13.90 -17.14 9.12
C SER A 84 -14.79 -16.18 9.90
N ASN A 85 -15.75 -15.58 9.20
CA ASN A 85 -16.72 -14.62 9.74
C ASN A 85 -16.07 -13.44 10.50
N SER A 86 -14.98 -12.91 9.96
CA SER A 86 -14.16 -11.88 10.60
C SER A 86 -14.11 -10.61 9.75
N GLN A 87 -14.10 -9.47 10.44
CA GLN A 87 -13.89 -8.14 9.84
C GLN A 87 -12.51 -7.57 10.22
N LEU A 88 -12.09 -7.79 11.47
CA LEU A 88 -10.78 -7.41 11.98
C LEU A 88 -9.89 -8.65 12.07
N LEU A 89 -8.73 -8.60 11.43
CA LEU A 89 -7.80 -9.72 11.31
C LEU A 89 -6.44 -9.28 11.87
N GLY A 90 -5.87 -10.09 12.77
CA GLY A 90 -4.55 -9.84 13.34
C GLY A 90 -3.50 -10.74 12.71
N LEU A 91 -2.46 -10.16 12.12
CA LEU A 91 -1.38 -10.86 11.43
C LEU A 91 -0.06 -10.61 12.15
N ARG A 92 0.74 -11.66 12.35
CA ARG A 92 2.07 -11.53 12.95
C ARG A 92 3.16 -12.16 12.08
N ILE A 93 4.15 -11.36 11.68
CA ILE A 93 5.33 -11.79 10.93
C ILE A 93 6.49 -12.00 11.91
N TYR A 94 7.00 -13.22 12.00
CA TYR A 94 8.13 -13.59 12.87
C TYR A 94 9.49 -13.56 12.18
N GLU A 95 9.51 -13.43 10.85
CA GLU A 95 10.74 -13.33 10.06
C GLU A 95 11.52 -12.04 10.33
N SER A 96 12.71 -11.95 9.73
CA SER A 96 13.59 -10.78 9.81
C SER A 96 12.90 -9.47 9.42
N VAL A 97 13.55 -8.35 9.74
CA VAL A 97 13.11 -7.02 9.30
C VAL A 97 13.18 -6.93 7.78
N GLY A 98 12.23 -6.25 7.15
CA GLY A 98 12.18 -6.20 5.70
C GLY A 98 10.81 -5.83 5.12
N VAL A 99 10.71 -5.93 3.80
CA VAL A 99 9.50 -5.64 3.04
C VAL A 99 8.83 -6.95 2.66
N TYR A 100 7.51 -6.99 2.85
CA TYR A 100 6.66 -8.13 2.53
C TYR A 100 5.47 -7.68 1.68
N LEU A 101 4.85 -8.63 0.98
CA LEU A 101 3.58 -8.45 0.28
C LEU A 101 2.52 -9.29 0.98
N LEU A 102 1.43 -8.64 1.40
CA LEU A 102 0.25 -9.29 1.95
C LEU A 102 -0.80 -9.40 0.85
N SER A 103 -1.13 -10.62 0.47
CA SER A 103 -2.30 -10.95 -0.34
C SER A 103 -3.49 -11.27 0.55
N ILE A 104 -4.60 -10.58 0.31
CA ILE A 104 -5.89 -10.76 0.99
C ILE A 104 -6.86 -11.31 -0.05
N GLU A 105 -7.42 -12.50 0.19
CA GLU A 105 -8.40 -13.14 -0.70
C GLU A 105 -9.70 -13.44 0.05
N ALA A 106 -10.83 -12.94 -0.46
CA ALA A 106 -12.16 -13.21 0.10
C ALA A 106 -13.25 -13.05 -0.96
N GLU A 107 -14.28 -13.92 -0.96
CA GLU A 107 -15.39 -13.89 -1.95
C GLU A 107 -14.92 -13.84 -3.42
N GLY A 108 -13.76 -14.44 -3.74
CA GLY A 108 -13.16 -14.38 -5.10
C GLY A 108 -12.53 -13.04 -5.46
N LYS A 109 -12.48 -12.07 -4.53
CA LYS A 109 -11.77 -10.80 -4.66
C LYS A 109 -10.40 -10.91 -4.02
N GLN A 110 -9.42 -10.21 -4.59
CA GLN A 110 -8.04 -10.18 -4.11
C GLN A 110 -7.55 -8.74 -3.96
N ALA A 111 -6.77 -8.46 -2.93
CA ALA A 111 -5.99 -7.24 -2.78
C ALA A 111 -4.58 -7.59 -2.35
N VAL A 112 -3.61 -6.76 -2.75
CA VAL A 112 -2.22 -6.91 -2.36
C VAL A 112 -1.71 -5.61 -1.73
N VAL A 113 -1.18 -5.72 -0.51
CA VAL A 113 -0.69 -4.59 0.28
C VAL A 113 0.78 -4.80 0.62
N ARG A 114 1.61 -3.78 0.40
CA ARG A 114 3.02 -3.80 0.81
C ARG A 114 3.13 -3.54 2.31
N LEU A 115 3.78 -4.43 3.05
CA LEU A 115 4.07 -4.31 4.47
C LEU A 115 5.56 -4.03 4.72
N VAL A 116 5.86 -3.21 5.72
CA VAL A 116 7.21 -2.91 6.16
C VAL A 116 7.36 -3.34 7.62
N LYS A 117 8.26 -4.28 7.88
CA LYS A 117 8.63 -4.74 9.22
C LYS A 117 9.97 -4.11 9.64
N ASN A 118 9.98 -3.40 10.76
CA ASN A 118 11.17 -2.81 11.37
C ASN A 118 11.78 -3.66 12.47
#